data_AF-A0A162MD22-F1
#
_entry.id   AF-A0A162MD22-F1
#
_cell.length_a   1.000
_cell.length_b   1.000
_cell.length_c   1.000
_cell.angle_alpha   90.00
_cell.angle_beta   90.00
_cell.angle_gamma   90.00
#
_symmetry.space_group_name_H-M   'P 1'
#
loop_
_entity.id
_entity.type
_entity.pdbx_description
1 polymer ?
#
loop_
_entity_poly.entity_id
_entity_poly.type
_entity_poly.pdbx_seq_one_letter_code
_entity_poly.pdbx_strand_id
1 'polypeptide(L)'
;MYRAKFLVFSLIIALIFSVVAPVQGVKFFKVDAVSAATGSGNTTEQNQTPAQPAQPKTQTQTTTTEKPAETKVTTTSATTTAVTVKEIKRLLALHSYGEDVKLLQTMLNKLGYKLKVDGIFGPKTLAAVQDFQKKNNLKVDGIVGPKTLAKLVPAAGLVVAAKPEQQKPAEKPVVKEETVAVKIGKVDYAAHGTKCFTVAIAAVAGDKIVAAYIDDYQFMPANVAKGVPNSGADFGKNYPQGYVLGSKLTNADYYSNNMKTKGGATRTVNENFSGIINYVKGKTIAELEAQLAEKNKEEMKEAVDAVTGATLEDTHGYITAIVEAAKVAKAASDEKAIKVNVKDLPNLKIGKVDYAAHGTKCFTLASAVVLGDKIVAAVFDDYQFMPAASAKGVPNSDQEFGKNYPQGYVLASKLTNADYYSNNMKTKGGATRTVVENFTSIVDYVKGKSIVELSSQLSGSTKEEVKEHVDAITGATLEDTYGYIAAIVEAAKVAK
;
A
#
# COMPACT_ATOMS: atom_id res chain seq x y z
N MET A 1 -14.15 25.75 -78.17
CA MET A 1 -14.72 26.91 -78.89
C MET A 1 -15.92 27.40 -78.06
N TYR A 2 -16.03 28.70 -77.76
CA TYR A 2 -17.16 29.41 -77.08
C TYR A 2 -17.79 28.76 -75.81
N ARG A 3 -17.56 29.30 -74.59
CA ARG A 3 -18.33 30.39 -73.90
C ARG A 3 -19.71 29.91 -73.39
N ALA A 4 -20.06 30.00 -72.10
CA ALA A 4 -20.24 31.18 -71.23
C ALA A 4 -21.44 32.07 -71.65
N LYS A 5 -22.28 32.68 -70.78
CA LYS A 5 -22.04 33.16 -69.39
C LYS A 5 -23.38 33.52 -68.67
N PHE A 6 -23.39 33.50 -67.33
CA PHE A 6 -24.14 34.36 -66.37
C PHE A 6 -25.56 34.92 -66.68
N LEU A 7 -26.55 34.57 -65.83
CA LEU A 7 -27.41 35.50 -65.04
C LEU A 7 -28.17 34.69 -63.94
N VAL A 8 -28.46 35.06 -62.68
CA VAL A 8 -28.23 36.22 -61.77
C VAL A 8 -29.44 37.17 -61.49
N PHE A 9 -29.67 37.40 -60.18
CA PHE A 9 -30.54 38.37 -59.46
C PHE A 9 -32.08 38.35 -59.58
N SER A 10 -32.74 38.04 -58.45
CA SER A 10 -33.67 38.95 -57.76
C SER A 10 -33.79 38.61 -56.27
N LEU A 11 -34.07 39.61 -55.44
CA LEU A 11 -34.10 39.56 -53.98
C LEU A 11 -35.54 39.75 -53.47
N ILE A 12 -36.04 38.86 -52.61
CA ILE A 12 -37.21 39.13 -51.77
C ILE A 12 -36.91 38.71 -50.33
N ILE A 13 -37.09 39.65 -49.39
CA ILE A 13 -37.04 39.41 -47.95
C ILE A 13 -38.49 39.21 -47.48
N ALA A 14 -38.77 38.11 -46.78
CA ALA A 14 -40.03 37.90 -46.08
C ALA A 14 -39.73 37.32 -44.69
N LEU A 15 -39.95 38.12 -43.66
CA LEU A 15 -39.62 37.82 -42.27
C LEU A 15 -40.88 37.28 -41.58
N ILE A 16 -40.90 36.00 -41.21
CA ILE A 16 -42.01 35.37 -40.48
C ILE A 16 -41.49 34.84 -39.14
N PHE A 17 -42.00 35.39 -38.05
CA PHE A 17 -41.80 34.86 -36.70
C PHE A 17 -42.58 33.57 -36.51
N SER A 18 -41.90 32.46 -36.21
CA SER A 18 -42.54 31.31 -35.56
C SER A 18 -42.59 31.57 -34.06
N VAL A 19 -43.79 31.66 -33.50
CA VAL A 19 -44.01 31.98 -32.08
C VAL A 19 -43.55 30.82 -31.20
N VAL A 20 -42.57 31.07 -30.33
CA VAL A 20 -42.19 30.15 -29.26
C VAL A 20 -43.19 30.31 -28.11
N ALA A 21 -44.17 29.41 -28.03
CA ALA A 21 -45.04 29.32 -26.86
C ALA A 21 -44.23 28.81 -25.64
N PRO A 22 -44.41 29.38 -24.43
CA PRO A 22 -43.60 29.04 -23.28
C PRO A 22 -44.01 27.70 -22.67
N VAL A 23 -43.17 26.67 -22.82
CA VAL A 23 -43.28 25.44 -22.02
C VAL A 23 -42.87 25.75 -20.58
N GLN A 24 -43.84 26.12 -19.75
CA GLN A 24 -43.66 26.20 -18.31
C GLN A 24 -43.37 24.81 -17.77
N GLY A 25 -42.21 24.60 -17.14
CA GLY A 25 -41.80 23.28 -16.66
C GLY A 25 -40.41 23.17 -16.05
N VAL A 26 -39.52 24.15 -16.27
CA VAL A 26 -38.16 24.16 -15.67
C VAL A 26 -38.22 24.51 -14.19
N LYS A 27 -38.50 23.51 -13.34
CA LYS A 27 -38.13 23.59 -11.92
C LYS A 27 -36.61 23.53 -11.82
N PHE A 28 -35.99 24.67 -11.53
CA PHE A 28 -34.58 24.74 -11.13
C PHE A 28 -34.39 23.99 -9.81
N PHE A 29 -34.03 22.71 -9.89
CA PHE A 29 -33.49 21.99 -8.74
C PHE A 29 -32.13 22.57 -8.41
N LYS A 30 -32.05 23.30 -7.30
CA LYS A 30 -30.78 23.55 -6.62
C LYS A 30 -30.17 22.19 -6.29
N VAL A 31 -28.98 21.93 -6.79
CA VAL A 31 -28.20 20.78 -6.33
C VAL A 31 -27.53 21.20 -5.03
N ASP A 32 -28.21 20.97 -3.91
CA ASP A 32 -27.67 21.28 -2.59
C ASP A 32 -26.45 20.40 -2.32
N ALA A 33 -25.25 20.98 -2.48
CA ALA A 33 -23.96 20.30 -2.36
C ALA A 33 -23.58 19.98 -0.89
N VAL A 34 -24.57 19.74 -0.03
CA VAL A 34 -24.48 19.51 1.41
C VAL A 34 -25.55 18.51 1.86
N SER A 35 -25.25 17.21 1.78
CA SER A 35 -25.60 16.25 2.85
C SER A 35 -24.93 14.89 2.63
N ALA A 36 -24.13 14.50 3.62
CA ALA A 36 -23.58 13.16 3.83
C ALA A 36 -23.19 13.03 5.32
N ALA A 37 -24.13 13.38 6.21
CA ALA A 37 -24.05 13.26 7.66
C ALA A 37 -25.46 13.47 8.25
N THR A 38 -25.63 13.16 9.54
CA THR A 38 -26.90 13.20 10.29
C THR A 38 -27.98 12.26 9.72
N GLY A 39 -28.04 11.04 10.27
CA GLY A 39 -29.33 10.36 10.41
C GLY A 39 -30.26 11.19 11.29
N SER A 40 -31.55 11.24 10.96
CA SER A 40 -32.48 12.16 11.63
C SER A 40 -32.82 11.71 13.06
N GLY A 41 -32.72 12.64 14.02
CA GLY A 41 -33.11 12.51 15.42
C GLY A 41 -33.76 13.80 15.91
N ASN A 42 -34.77 13.71 16.78
CA ASN A 42 -35.75 14.78 16.97
C ASN A 42 -35.30 15.93 17.89
N THR A 43 -35.96 17.08 17.78
CA THR A 43 -35.59 18.35 18.43
C THR A 43 -36.09 18.54 19.86
N THR A 44 -35.25 19.13 20.71
CA THR A 44 -35.67 20.17 21.68
C THR A 44 -34.50 21.11 22.04
N GLU A 45 -34.82 22.31 22.49
CA GLU A 45 -33.85 23.39 22.80
C GLU A 45 -33.25 23.24 24.21
N GLN A 46 -32.01 23.72 24.42
CA GLN A 46 -31.77 24.93 25.22
C GLN A 46 -30.32 25.44 25.10
N ASN A 47 -30.08 26.64 25.63
CA ASN A 47 -28.93 27.51 25.34
C ASN A 47 -28.15 27.88 26.61
N GLN A 48 -26.85 27.59 26.67
CA GLN A 48 -25.86 28.33 27.48
C GLN A 48 -24.39 27.90 27.24
N THR A 49 -23.44 28.77 27.59
CA THR A 49 -21.97 28.63 27.47
C THR A 49 -21.30 29.80 28.24
N PRO A 50 -20.11 29.71 28.86
CA PRO A 50 -19.33 28.54 29.32
C PRO A 50 -19.04 28.58 30.85
N ALA A 51 -18.47 27.50 31.42
CA ALA A 51 -17.73 27.56 32.69
C ALA A 51 -16.59 26.53 32.75
N GLN A 52 -15.40 26.95 33.18
CA GLN A 52 -14.23 26.10 33.47
C GLN A 52 -13.65 26.56 34.82
N PRO A 53 -13.51 25.67 35.81
CA PRO A 53 -12.20 25.06 36.15
C PRO A 53 -12.38 23.55 36.48
N ALA A 54 -11.41 22.76 36.96
CA ALA A 54 -10.02 23.00 37.40
C ALA A 54 -9.13 21.75 37.12
N GLN A 55 -7.82 21.87 37.32
CA GLN A 55 -6.92 20.71 37.51
C GLN A 55 -6.53 20.54 39.00
N PRO A 56 -6.40 19.29 39.48
CA PRO A 56 -5.42 18.89 40.49
C PRO A 56 -4.25 18.17 39.78
N LYS A 57 -3.08 18.78 39.63
CA LYS A 57 -1.99 18.86 40.64
C LYS A 57 -1.44 17.50 41.09
N THR A 58 -0.41 17.04 40.39
CA THR A 58 0.53 15.99 40.82
C THR A 58 1.17 16.31 42.17
N GLN A 59 1.34 15.31 43.03
CA GLN A 59 2.25 15.40 44.19
C GLN A 59 3.51 14.56 43.95
N THR A 60 4.65 15.08 44.38
CA THR A 60 5.96 14.43 44.29
C THR A 60 6.26 13.72 45.61
N GLN A 61 6.74 12.48 45.56
CA GLN A 61 7.38 11.84 46.72
C GLN A 61 8.90 11.88 46.58
N THR A 62 9.54 12.45 47.59
CA THR A 62 11.01 12.50 47.75
C THR A 62 11.47 11.40 48.69
N THR A 63 12.53 10.66 48.32
CA THR A 63 13.16 9.65 49.18
C THR A 63 14.68 9.71 49.00
N THR A 64 15.43 10.18 50.00
CA THR A 64 16.90 10.36 49.87
C THR A 64 17.68 10.22 51.19
N THR A 65 17.87 8.98 51.65
CA THR A 65 18.86 8.49 52.64
C THR A 65 18.86 6.95 52.54
N GLU A 66 19.92 6.17 52.75
CA GLU A 66 21.29 6.43 53.26
C GLU A 66 22.28 5.36 52.71
N LYS A 67 23.60 5.47 53.00
CA LYS A 67 24.60 4.41 52.71
C LYS A 67 25.73 4.40 53.77
N PRO A 68 25.96 3.25 54.43
CA PRO A 68 27.26 2.53 54.39
C PRO A 68 27.13 1.20 53.59
N ALA A 69 28.11 0.58 52.92
CA ALA A 69 29.53 0.31 53.22
C ALA A 69 29.73 -0.67 54.41
N GLU A 70 30.53 -1.75 54.35
CA GLU A 70 31.26 -2.38 53.24
C GLU A 70 31.72 -3.80 53.68
N THR A 71 31.73 -4.80 52.79
CA THR A 71 32.29 -6.15 53.10
C THR A 71 33.20 -6.64 51.96
N LYS A 72 34.39 -7.12 52.34
CA LYS A 72 35.52 -7.54 51.48
C LYS A 72 35.61 -9.07 51.39
N VAL A 73 36.51 -9.60 50.53
CA VAL A 73 36.95 -11.01 50.30
C VAL A 73 36.33 -11.66 49.04
N THR A 74 37.05 -12.35 48.13
CA THR A 74 38.51 -12.42 47.81
C THR A 74 38.70 -12.98 46.37
N THR A 75 39.84 -12.65 45.75
CA THR A 75 40.40 -13.09 44.44
C THR A 75 39.78 -14.27 43.66
N THR A 76 39.63 -14.08 42.34
CA THR A 76 40.13 -15.07 41.35
C THR A 76 40.50 -14.41 40.01
N SER A 77 41.31 -15.13 39.21
CA SER A 77 42.01 -14.76 37.97
C SER A 77 41.27 -13.86 36.96
N ALA A 78 42.01 -12.90 36.39
CA ALA A 78 41.59 -12.10 35.24
C ALA A 78 41.60 -12.94 33.94
N THR A 79 40.51 -13.64 33.67
CA THR A 79 40.31 -14.41 32.43
C THR A 79 40.19 -13.48 31.21
N THR A 80 41.06 -13.67 30.21
CA THR A 80 41.09 -12.89 28.98
C THR A 80 39.72 -12.90 28.28
N THR A 81 39.04 -11.75 28.27
CA THR A 81 37.68 -11.62 27.74
C THR A 81 37.64 -11.85 26.23
N ALA A 82 37.21 -13.04 25.81
CA ALA A 82 36.97 -13.37 24.41
C ALA A 82 35.71 -12.65 23.90
N VAL A 83 35.83 -11.36 23.58
CA VAL A 83 34.78 -10.56 22.93
C VAL A 83 34.51 -11.18 21.56
N THR A 84 33.43 -11.96 21.46
CA THR A 84 33.09 -12.69 20.24
C THR A 84 32.52 -11.76 19.16
N VAL A 85 32.67 -12.17 17.91
CA VAL A 85 32.19 -11.45 16.70
C VAL A 85 30.70 -11.09 16.75
N LYS A 86 29.92 -11.79 17.59
CA LYS A 86 28.48 -11.61 17.83
C LYS A 86 28.08 -10.19 18.26
N GLU A 87 29.04 -9.34 18.61
CA GLU A 87 28.85 -7.94 18.97
C GLU A 87 28.59 -6.97 17.79
N ILE A 88 29.08 -7.27 16.58
CA ILE A 88 28.88 -6.38 15.41
C ILE A 88 27.48 -6.61 14.81
N LYS A 89 26.47 -6.08 15.49
CA LYS A 89 25.02 -6.28 15.22
C LYS A 89 24.46 -5.34 14.14
N ARG A 90 25.27 -4.43 13.60
CA ARG A 90 24.89 -3.40 12.61
C ARG A 90 25.95 -3.28 11.51
N LEU A 91 25.60 -2.60 10.42
CA LEU A 91 26.58 -2.19 9.40
C LEU A 91 27.53 -1.14 9.99
N LEU A 92 28.84 -1.27 9.74
CA LEU A 92 29.83 -0.24 10.06
C LEU A 92 30.38 0.37 8.78
N ALA A 93 30.46 1.71 8.74
CA ALA A 93 30.94 2.50 7.62
C ALA A 93 31.60 3.80 8.14
N LEU A 94 32.11 4.65 7.24
CA LEU A 94 32.70 5.95 7.58
C LEU A 94 31.81 6.75 8.55
N HIS A 95 32.43 7.38 9.55
CA HIS A 95 31.79 8.08 10.68
C HIS A 95 31.04 7.19 11.71
N SER A 96 31.02 5.86 11.55
CA SER A 96 30.60 4.97 12.64
C SER A 96 31.58 5.07 13.83
N TYR A 97 31.07 4.98 15.06
CA TYR A 97 31.89 4.88 16.26
C TYR A 97 31.31 3.85 17.24
N GLY A 98 32.15 3.28 18.11
CA GLY A 98 31.75 2.31 19.14
C GLY A 98 32.76 1.18 19.42
N GLU A 99 32.44 0.29 20.36
CA GLU A 99 33.26 -0.89 20.68
C GLU A 99 33.27 -1.91 19.52
N ASP A 100 32.19 -1.97 18.74
CA ASP A 100 32.12 -2.75 17.49
C ASP A 100 33.12 -2.25 16.43
N VAL A 101 33.35 -0.93 16.37
CA VAL A 101 34.41 -0.32 15.55
C VAL A 101 35.80 -0.64 16.11
N LYS A 102 36.01 -0.67 17.44
CA LYS A 102 37.28 -1.12 18.03
C LYS A 102 37.57 -2.59 17.70
N LEU A 103 36.55 -3.44 17.76
CA LEU A 103 36.65 -4.86 17.42
C LEU A 103 37.04 -5.04 15.94
N LEU A 104 36.41 -4.29 15.03
CA LEU A 104 36.77 -4.21 13.61
C LEU A 104 38.22 -3.74 13.40
N GLN A 105 38.62 -2.62 14.02
CA GLN A 105 40.00 -2.09 13.92
C GLN A 105 41.02 -3.12 14.43
N THR A 106 40.69 -3.86 15.49
CA THR A 106 41.53 -4.93 16.05
C THR A 106 41.65 -6.12 15.09
N MET A 107 40.56 -6.56 14.46
CA MET A 107 40.57 -7.64 13.46
C MET A 107 41.38 -7.25 12.21
N LEU A 108 41.24 -6.01 11.73
CA LEU A 108 42.06 -5.48 10.64
C LEU A 108 43.54 -5.41 11.04
N ASN A 109 43.88 -4.99 12.26
CA ASN A 109 45.27 -4.95 12.70
C ASN A 109 45.92 -6.34 12.77
N LYS A 110 45.16 -7.40 13.13
CA LYS A 110 45.64 -8.79 13.02
C LYS A 110 45.94 -9.24 11.58
N LEU A 111 45.36 -8.57 10.58
CA LEU A 111 45.60 -8.78 9.15
C LEU A 111 46.72 -7.89 8.59
N GLY A 112 47.52 -7.24 9.44
CA GLY A 112 48.65 -6.41 9.05
C GLY A 112 48.32 -4.95 8.71
N TYR A 113 47.04 -4.53 8.81
CA TYR A 113 46.70 -3.12 8.77
C TYR A 113 47.27 -2.40 10.01
N LYS A 114 47.52 -1.09 9.90
CA LYS A 114 48.15 -0.26 10.95
C LYS A 114 47.21 0.85 11.41
N LEU A 115 46.04 0.45 11.91
CA LEU A 115 45.02 1.36 12.43
C LEU A 115 45.25 1.65 13.91
N LYS A 116 44.82 2.83 14.36
CA LYS A 116 44.61 3.08 15.79
C LYS A 116 43.30 2.38 16.20
N VAL A 117 43.29 1.72 17.36
CA VAL A 117 42.08 1.12 17.93
C VAL A 117 41.44 2.12 18.88
N ASP A 118 40.79 3.14 18.31
CA ASP A 118 40.09 4.20 19.06
C ASP A 118 38.57 4.07 19.04
N GLY A 119 38.03 3.20 18.18
CA GLY A 119 36.60 3.04 18.01
C GLY A 119 35.99 4.08 17.08
N ILE A 120 36.79 4.75 16.24
CA ILE A 120 36.32 5.75 15.27
C ILE A 120 36.59 5.24 13.84
N PHE A 121 35.53 5.05 13.06
CA PHE A 121 35.61 4.63 11.66
C PHE A 121 35.93 5.85 10.80
N GLY A 122 37.14 6.39 10.95
CA GLY A 122 37.67 7.47 10.12
C GLY A 122 38.22 6.98 8.78
N PRO A 123 38.75 7.89 7.93
CA PRO A 123 39.22 7.57 6.58
C PRO A 123 40.26 6.45 6.50
N LYS A 124 41.13 6.31 7.52
CA LYS A 124 42.11 5.21 7.60
C LYS A 124 41.45 3.84 7.77
N THR A 125 40.40 3.75 8.60
CA THR A 125 39.59 2.53 8.78
C THR A 125 38.86 2.18 7.49
N LEU A 126 38.30 3.18 6.79
CA LEU A 126 37.64 3.01 5.49
C LEU A 126 38.59 2.43 4.43
N ALA A 127 39.79 3.00 4.27
CA ALA A 127 40.77 2.52 3.32
C ALA A 127 41.19 1.05 3.58
N ALA A 128 41.37 0.67 4.86
CA ALA A 128 41.68 -0.70 5.25
C ALA A 128 40.51 -1.69 4.97
N VAL A 129 39.26 -1.26 5.17
CA VAL A 129 38.08 -2.08 4.81
C VAL A 129 37.97 -2.25 3.29
N GLN A 130 38.18 -1.19 2.51
CA GLN A 130 38.13 -1.24 1.04
C GLN A 130 39.25 -2.13 0.46
N ASP A 131 40.47 -2.01 0.96
CA ASP A 131 41.58 -2.89 0.56
C ASP A 131 41.34 -4.35 0.99
N PHE A 132 40.78 -4.58 2.18
CA PHE A 132 40.37 -5.92 2.61
C PHE A 132 39.28 -6.51 1.71
N GLN A 133 38.24 -5.74 1.36
CA GLN A 133 37.18 -6.16 0.44
C GLN A 133 37.78 -6.53 -0.94
N LYS A 134 38.65 -5.66 -1.48
CA LYS A 134 39.32 -5.85 -2.77
C LYS A 134 40.15 -7.15 -2.77
N LYS A 135 40.96 -7.39 -1.73
CA LYS A 135 41.78 -8.60 -1.56
C LYS A 135 40.97 -9.89 -1.37
N ASN A 136 39.69 -9.80 -1.04
CA ASN A 136 38.81 -10.95 -0.78
C ASN A 136 37.72 -11.15 -1.84
N ASN A 137 37.83 -10.48 -2.99
CA ASN A 137 36.83 -10.49 -4.07
C ASN A 137 35.41 -10.12 -3.61
N LEU A 138 35.32 -9.16 -2.68
CA LEU A 138 34.07 -8.54 -2.25
C LEU A 138 33.84 -7.22 -2.99
N LYS A 139 32.59 -6.74 -3.00
CA LYS A 139 32.26 -5.39 -3.45
C LYS A 139 33.05 -4.38 -2.61
N VAL A 140 33.78 -3.48 -3.27
CA VAL A 140 34.64 -2.47 -2.63
C VAL A 140 33.83 -1.21 -2.35
N ASP A 141 32.89 -1.29 -1.40
CA ASP A 141 32.04 -0.16 -0.98
C ASP A 141 32.44 0.45 0.36
N GLY A 142 33.40 -0.16 1.08
CA GLY A 142 33.85 0.30 2.39
C GLY A 142 32.90 -0.01 3.55
N ILE A 143 31.84 -0.79 3.30
CA ILE A 143 30.82 -1.13 4.30
C ILE A 143 31.10 -2.52 4.89
N VAL A 144 31.26 -2.58 6.21
CA VAL A 144 31.39 -3.84 6.95
C VAL A 144 29.99 -4.37 7.26
N GLY A 145 29.46 -5.09 6.28
CA GLY A 145 28.27 -5.94 6.44
C GLY A 145 28.62 -7.43 6.63
N PRO A 146 27.60 -8.31 6.73
CA PRO A 146 27.80 -9.73 7.02
C PRO A 146 28.75 -10.46 6.06
N LYS A 147 28.74 -10.11 4.76
CA LYS A 147 29.67 -10.68 3.76
C LYS A 147 31.13 -10.30 4.03
N THR A 148 31.38 -9.06 4.47
CA THR A 148 32.71 -8.58 4.87
C THR A 148 33.18 -9.29 6.15
N LEU A 149 32.31 -9.40 7.16
CA LEU A 149 32.61 -10.10 8.42
C LEU A 149 32.90 -11.59 8.20
N ALA A 150 32.12 -12.29 7.37
CA ALA A 150 32.31 -13.71 7.06
C ALA A 150 33.68 -14.05 6.45
N LYS A 151 34.34 -13.08 5.80
CA LYS A 151 35.74 -13.19 5.35
C LYS A 151 36.75 -12.72 6.41
N LEU A 152 36.46 -11.61 7.08
CA LEU A 152 37.36 -10.96 8.05
C LEU A 152 37.69 -11.85 9.25
N VAL A 153 36.70 -12.57 9.76
CA VAL A 153 36.80 -13.39 10.99
C VAL A 153 37.79 -14.56 10.86
N PRO A 154 37.62 -15.51 9.92
CA PRO A 154 38.56 -16.62 9.78
C PRO A 154 39.95 -16.14 9.36
N ALA A 155 40.03 -15.08 8.54
CA ALA A 155 41.31 -14.49 8.13
C ALA A 155 42.08 -13.90 9.33
N ALA A 156 41.40 -13.27 10.30
CA ALA A 156 42.01 -12.70 11.50
C ALA A 156 42.41 -13.76 12.58
N GLY A 157 42.54 -15.03 12.19
CA GLY A 157 42.95 -16.14 13.04
C GLY A 157 41.89 -16.62 14.04
N LEU A 158 40.62 -16.21 13.87
CA LEU A 158 39.52 -16.61 14.74
C LEU A 158 38.79 -17.83 14.13
N VAL A 159 39.32 -19.02 14.42
CA VAL A 159 38.81 -20.28 13.87
C VAL A 159 37.43 -20.66 14.42
N VAL A 160 36.54 -21.06 13.50
CA VAL A 160 35.34 -21.87 13.79
C VAL A 160 35.57 -23.21 13.10
N ALA A 161 35.77 -24.28 13.87
CA ALA A 161 36.24 -25.57 13.37
C ALA A 161 35.12 -26.44 12.76
N ALA A 162 35.51 -27.43 11.95
CA ALA A 162 34.61 -28.34 11.23
C ALA A 162 34.93 -29.85 11.43
N LYS A 163 34.04 -30.69 10.91
CA LYS A 163 33.81 -32.13 11.23
C LYS A 163 34.85 -33.10 10.61
N PRO A 164 34.98 -34.35 11.12
CA PRO A 164 34.24 -35.47 10.51
C PRO A 164 33.58 -36.45 11.51
N GLU A 165 33.06 -37.58 11.02
CA GLU A 165 32.22 -38.58 11.71
C GLU A 165 33.03 -39.56 12.60
N GLN A 166 32.47 -40.44 13.45
CA GLN A 166 31.11 -41.00 13.51
C GLN A 166 30.72 -41.51 14.92
N GLN A 167 29.76 -40.85 15.58
CA GLN A 167 28.94 -41.36 16.71
C GLN A 167 27.60 -40.60 16.68
N LYS A 168 26.50 -41.17 17.19
CA LYS A 168 25.15 -40.58 17.16
C LYS A 168 24.87 -39.76 18.44
N PRO A 169 24.94 -38.42 18.45
CA PRO A 169 24.75 -37.60 19.64
C PRO A 169 23.33 -37.00 19.67
N ALA A 170 22.87 -36.55 20.83
CA ALA A 170 21.55 -35.94 20.97
C ALA A 170 21.41 -34.62 20.20
N GLU A 171 20.27 -34.47 19.52
CA GLU A 171 19.93 -33.29 18.72
C GLU A 171 19.73 -32.06 19.61
N LYS A 172 20.58 -31.04 19.44
CA LYS A 172 20.35 -29.70 20.03
C LYS A 172 19.62 -28.82 19.01
N PRO A 173 18.65 -28.01 19.44
CA PRO A 173 17.58 -27.55 18.57
C PRO A 173 18.10 -26.65 17.45
N VAL A 174 17.82 -27.07 16.21
CA VAL A 174 17.72 -26.14 15.09
C VAL A 174 16.60 -25.17 15.43
N VAL A 175 16.93 -23.89 15.65
CA VAL A 175 15.93 -22.82 15.66
C VAL A 175 15.47 -22.64 14.22
N LYS A 176 14.52 -23.49 13.84
CA LYS A 176 13.87 -23.52 12.53
C LYS A 176 13.08 -22.22 12.42
N GLU A 177 13.60 -21.24 11.69
CA GLU A 177 12.92 -19.94 11.54
C GLU A 177 11.52 -20.21 10.98
N GLU A 178 10.49 -19.92 11.80
CA GLU A 178 9.12 -20.19 11.42
C GLU A 178 8.72 -19.22 10.30
N THR A 179 8.36 -19.80 9.15
CA THR A 179 8.00 -19.04 7.95
C THR A 179 6.57 -19.36 7.55
N VAL A 180 5.81 -18.32 7.25
CA VAL A 180 4.39 -18.41 6.87
C VAL A 180 4.18 -17.74 5.52
N ALA A 181 3.32 -18.32 4.69
CA ALA A 181 2.93 -17.76 3.41
C ALA A 181 2.18 -16.44 3.62
N VAL A 182 2.64 -15.36 2.98
CA VAL A 182 1.92 -14.08 2.95
C VAL A 182 1.16 -13.96 1.64
N LYS A 183 -0.15 -13.73 1.74
CA LYS A 183 -1.08 -13.60 0.61
C LYS A 183 -1.81 -12.26 0.68
N ILE A 184 -2.32 -11.80 -0.45
CA ILE A 184 -3.04 -10.52 -0.58
C ILE A 184 -4.39 -10.74 -1.28
N GLY A 185 -5.40 -9.99 -0.87
CA GLY A 185 -6.73 -9.98 -1.46
C GLY A 185 -7.29 -8.57 -1.53
N LYS A 186 -8.18 -8.34 -2.49
CA LYS A 186 -8.88 -7.09 -2.76
C LYS A 186 -10.38 -7.40 -2.86
N VAL A 187 -11.23 -6.54 -2.30
CA VAL A 187 -12.65 -6.46 -2.66
C VAL A 187 -13.04 -5.03 -2.99
N ASP A 188 -14.01 -4.89 -3.89
CA ASP A 188 -14.82 -3.68 -4.00
C ASP A 188 -16.05 -3.89 -3.10
N TYR A 189 -16.36 -2.95 -2.21
CA TYR A 189 -17.40 -3.08 -1.18
C TYR A 189 -18.26 -1.81 -1.05
N ALA A 190 -19.43 -1.92 -0.44
CA ALA A 190 -20.26 -0.77 -0.04
C ALA A 190 -20.12 -0.56 1.47
N ALA A 191 -18.94 -0.12 1.92
CA ALA A 191 -18.66 -0.01 3.36
C ALA A 191 -19.37 1.18 4.03
N HIS A 192 -19.61 2.24 3.25
CA HIS A 192 -20.08 3.53 3.73
C HIS A 192 -21.02 4.18 2.71
N GLY A 193 -22.26 4.42 3.15
CA GLY A 193 -23.30 5.10 2.39
C GLY A 193 -23.59 4.55 0.99
N THR A 194 -24.19 5.41 0.16
CA THR A 194 -24.73 5.12 -1.18
C THR A 194 -23.98 5.84 -2.31
N LYS A 195 -23.12 6.81 -1.97
CA LYS A 195 -22.52 7.81 -2.89
C LYS A 195 -21.07 7.52 -3.28
N CYS A 196 -20.53 6.39 -2.85
CA CYS A 196 -19.18 5.92 -3.14
C CYS A 196 -19.14 4.38 -3.17
N PHE A 197 -18.05 3.82 -3.67
CA PHE A 197 -17.66 2.44 -3.38
C PHE A 197 -16.29 2.43 -2.69
N THR A 198 -16.09 1.44 -1.84
CA THR A 198 -14.87 1.24 -1.06
C THR A 198 -14.01 0.21 -1.75
N VAL A 199 -12.70 0.43 -1.83
CA VAL A 199 -11.74 -0.63 -2.11
C VAL A 199 -11.06 -1.00 -0.80
N ALA A 200 -11.21 -2.25 -0.40
CA ALA A 200 -10.52 -2.81 0.76
C ALA A 200 -9.50 -3.85 0.28
N ILE A 201 -8.30 -3.78 0.86
CA ILE A 201 -7.16 -4.65 0.54
C ILE A 201 -6.58 -5.17 1.84
N ALA A 202 -6.34 -6.47 1.92
CA ALA A 202 -5.78 -7.11 3.10
C ALA A 202 -4.63 -8.05 2.71
N ALA A 203 -3.57 -8.01 3.51
CA ALA A 203 -2.48 -8.97 3.48
C ALA A 203 -2.62 -9.90 4.68
N VAL A 204 -2.61 -11.21 4.46
CA VAL A 204 -2.75 -12.23 5.50
C VAL A 204 -1.54 -13.14 5.59
N ALA A 205 -1.24 -13.58 6.80
CA ALA A 205 -0.27 -14.63 7.11
C ALA A 205 -1.02 -15.75 7.85
N GLY A 206 -1.31 -16.85 7.15
CA GLY A 206 -2.29 -17.83 7.62
C GLY A 206 -3.68 -17.18 7.76
N ASP A 207 -4.21 -17.12 8.98
CA ASP A 207 -5.48 -16.45 9.29
C ASP A 207 -5.34 -15.00 9.78
N LYS A 208 -4.11 -14.52 10.01
CA LYS A 208 -3.84 -13.23 10.65
C LYS A 208 -3.64 -12.11 9.63
N ILE A 209 -4.34 -10.99 9.79
CA ILE A 209 -4.14 -9.79 8.98
C ILE A 209 -2.83 -9.11 9.42
N VAL A 210 -1.88 -8.97 8.49
CA VAL A 210 -0.54 -8.39 8.76
C VAL A 210 -0.34 -6.99 8.18
N ALA A 211 -1.15 -6.63 7.17
CA ALA A 211 -1.31 -5.27 6.69
C ALA A 211 -2.70 -5.11 6.04
N ALA A 212 -3.26 -3.90 6.06
CA ALA A 212 -4.53 -3.60 5.40
C ALA A 212 -4.50 -2.17 4.82
N TYR A 213 -5.35 -1.92 3.84
CA TYR A 213 -5.55 -0.62 3.21
C TYR A 213 -7.02 -0.46 2.82
N ILE A 214 -7.59 0.72 3.06
CA ILE A 214 -8.95 1.10 2.63
C ILE A 214 -8.91 2.48 1.99
N ASP A 215 -9.68 2.65 0.93
CA ASP A 215 -9.90 3.93 0.25
C ASP A 215 -11.30 3.91 -0.39
N ASP A 216 -11.92 5.07 -0.49
CA ASP A 216 -13.27 5.24 -1.02
C ASP A 216 -13.19 6.05 -2.32
N TYR A 217 -13.98 5.67 -3.33
CA TYR A 217 -14.04 6.37 -4.61
C TYR A 217 -15.41 7.03 -4.78
N GLN A 218 -15.40 8.32 -5.10
CA GLN A 218 -16.59 9.16 -5.18
C GLN A 218 -16.48 10.12 -6.37
N PHE A 219 -17.62 10.50 -6.96
CA PHE A 219 -17.67 11.66 -7.87
C PHE A 219 -17.62 12.95 -7.06
N MET A 220 -16.57 13.74 -7.25
CA MET A 220 -16.30 14.99 -6.55
C MET A 220 -16.19 16.16 -7.55
N PRO A 221 -16.45 17.42 -7.16
CA PRO A 221 -16.39 18.54 -8.09
C PRO A 221 -14.97 18.79 -8.61
N ALA A 222 -14.83 18.87 -9.93
CA ALA A 222 -13.55 18.91 -10.66
C ALA A 222 -12.71 20.17 -10.43
N ASN A 223 -13.30 21.22 -9.81
CA ASN A 223 -12.61 22.46 -9.45
C ASN A 223 -11.91 22.40 -8.07
N VAL A 224 -12.14 21.34 -7.28
CA VAL A 224 -11.56 21.18 -5.92
C VAL A 224 -10.98 19.79 -5.68
N ALA A 225 -11.37 18.78 -6.47
CA ALA A 225 -10.89 17.41 -6.33
C ALA A 225 -10.01 16.99 -7.52
N LYS A 226 -8.92 16.28 -7.21
CA LYS A 226 -8.08 15.56 -8.16
C LYS A 226 -8.75 14.23 -8.52
N GLY A 227 -9.05 14.06 -9.80
CA GLY A 227 -9.52 12.79 -10.34
C GLY A 227 -8.44 11.71 -10.39
N VAL A 228 -8.87 10.45 -10.55
CA VAL A 228 -8.00 9.32 -10.88
C VAL A 228 -7.27 9.52 -12.23
N PRO A 229 -6.24 8.74 -12.56
CA PRO A 229 -5.61 8.82 -13.88
C PRO A 229 -6.61 8.64 -15.03
N ASN A 230 -6.29 9.19 -16.19
CA ASN A 230 -7.19 9.29 -17.35
C ASN A 230 -8.49 10.09 -17.13
N SER A 231 -8.70 10.76 -15.98
CA SER A 231 -9.78 11.75 -15.78
C SER A 231 -9.77 12.93 -16.76
N GLY A 232 -8.63 13.25 -17.39
CA GLY A 232 -8.52 14.23 -18.47
C GLY A 232 -8.54 13.62 -19.89
N ALA A 233 -8.74 12.31 -20.00
CA ALA A 233 -8.65 11.53 -21.24
C ALA A 233 -9.99 10.82 -21.54
N ASP A 234 -9.98 9.75 -22.34
CA ASP A 234 -11.21 9.07 -22.78
C ASP A 234 -12.04 8.49 -21.63
N PHE A 235 -11.42 8.07 -20.52
CA PHE A 235 -12.13 7.64 -19.33
C PHE A 235 -12.96 8.78 -18.73
N GLY A 236 -12.38 9.96 -18.57
CA GLY A 236 -13.04 11.15 -18.02
C GLY A 236 -14.18 11.74 -18.84
N LYS A 237 -14.25 11.44 -20.16
CA LYS A 237 -15.39 11.84 -21.03
C LYS A 237 -16.73 11.24 -20.59
N ASN A 238 -16.71 10.29 -19.67
CA ASN A 238 -17.88 9.59 -19.12
C ASN A 238 -18.39 10.18 -17.79
N TYR A 239 -17.74 11.22 -17.25
CA TYR A 239 -18.14 11.80 -15.97
C TYR A 239 -19.30 12.80 -16.12
N PRO A 240 -20.07 13.08 -15.05
CA PRO A 240 -21.01 14.20 -15.03
C PRO A 240 -20.28 15.52 -15.25
N GLN A 241 -20.94 16.48 -15.91
CA GLN A 241 -20.34 17.79 -16.20
C GLN A 241 -19.89 18.49 -14.90
N GLY A 242 -18.59 18.80 -14.82
CA GLY A 242 -18.01 19.46 -13.66
C GLY A 242 -17.59 18.53 -12.51
N TYR A 243 -17.64 17.21 -12.69
CA TYR A 243 -17.22 16.21 -11.71
C TYR A 243 -16.05 15.35 -12.21
N VAL A 244 -15.31 14.78 -11.26
CA VAL A 244 -14.31 13.73 -11.49
C VAL A 244 -14.52 12.57 -10.53
N LEU A 245 -14.26 11.34 -10.97
CA LEU A 245 -14.11 10.21 -10.07
C LEU A 245 -12.77 10.36 -9.32
N GLY A 246 -12.79 10.42 -7.99
CA GLY A 246 -11.60 10.61 -7.16
C GLY A 246 -11.58 9.71 -5.93
N SER A 247 -10.38 9.31 -5.53
CA SER A 247 -10.08 8.62 -4.27
C SER A 247 -10.19 9.60 -3.09
N LYS A 248 -10.75 9.19 -1.95
CA LYS A 248 -10.88 10.03 -0.75
C LYS A 248 -9.54 10.27 -0.07
N LEU A 249 -8.64 9.29 -0.03
CA LEU A 249 -7.28 9.50 0.48
C LEU A 249 -6.43 10.40 -0.44
N THR A 250 -6.63 10.35 -1.76
CA THR A 250 -6.01 11.29 -2.72
C THR A 250 -6.52 12.72 -2.57
N ASN A 251 -7.74 12.87 -2.05
CA ASN A 251 -8.44 14.15 -1.83
C ASN A 251 -8.65 14.45 -0.34
N ALA A 252 -7.73 13.97 0.51
CA ALA A 252 -7.91 13.93 1.96
C ALA A 252 -8.26 15.28 2.58
N ASP A 253 -7.64 16.38 2.15
CA ASP A 253 -7.91 17.73 2.67
C ASP A 253 -9.31 18.20 2.30
N TYR A 254 -9.71 18.06 1.03
CA TYR A 254 -11.05 18.41 0.57
C TYR A 254 -12.11 17.58 1.32
N TYR A 255 -11.91 16.26 1.41
CA TYR A 255 -12.89 15.38 2.04
C TYR A 255 -12.96 15.56 3.56
N SER A 256 -11.83 15.76 4.24
CA SER A 256 -11.80 16.02 5.69
C SER A 256 -12.43 17.38 6.04
N ASN A 257 -12.20 18.41 5.23
CA ASN A 257 -12.92 19.69 5.38
C ASN A 257 -14.43 19.51 5.16
N ASN A 258 -14.84 18.70 4.18
CA ASN A 258 -16.24 18.36 3.93
C ASN A 258 -16.86 17.59 5.13
N MET A 259 -16.18 16.58 5.68
CA MET A 259 -16.60 15.86 6.89
C MET A 259 -16.76 16.80 8.10
N LYS A 260 -15.76 17.65 8.35
CA LYS A 260 -15.75 18.59 9.48
C LYS A 260 -16.88 19.64 9.37
N THR A 261 -17.03 20.26 8.20
CA THR A 261 -17.99 21.37 8.01
C THR A 261 -19.44 20.93 7.83
N LYS A 262 -19.69 19.70 7.37
CA LYS A 262 -21.05 19.20 7.04
C LYS A 262 -21.52 18.06 7.93
N GLY A 263 -20.61 17.40 8.65
CA GLY A 263 -20.92 16.29 9.56
C GLY A 263 -20.28 16.41 10.94
N GLY A 264 -19.71 17.57 11.30
CA GLY A 264 -19.13 17.81 12.62
C GLY A 264 -17.91 16.95 12.97
N ALA A 265 -17.32 16.25 12.00
CA ALA A 265 -16.24 15.30 12.26
C ALA A 265 -15.03 15.98 12.91
N THR A 266 -14.58 15.42 14.03
CA THR A 266 -13.45 15.92 14.83
C THR A 266 -12.09 15.46 14.32
N ARG A 267 -12.06 14.53 13.35
CA ARG A 267 -10.87 13.87 12.79
C ARG A 267 -10.94 13.79 11.26
N THR A 268 -9.77 13.79 10.63
CA THR A 268 -9.60 13.65 9.17
C THR A 268 -9.92 12.25 8.67
N VAL A 269 -10.18 12.09 7.37
CA VAL A 269 -10.38 10.77 6.75
C VAL A 269 -9.14 9.87 6.94
N ASN A 270 -7.94 10.46 6.87
CA ASN A 270 -6.66 9.75 7.05
C ASN A 270 -6.53 9.17 8.47
N GLU A 271 -6.88 9.94 9.50
CA GLU A 271 -6.84 9.47 10.90
C GLU A 271 -7.84 8.35 11.14
N ASN A 272 -9.08 8.50 10.65
CA ASN A 272 -10.13 7.48 10.78
C ASN A 272 -9.72 6.16 10.10
N PHE A 273 -9.28 6.22 8.84
CA PHE A 273 -8.87 5.02 8.10
C PHE A 273 -7.60 4.39 8.70
N SER A 274 -6.65 5.20 9.19
CA SER A 274 -5.47 4.70 9.91
C SER A 274 -5.84 4.00 11.22
N GLY A 275 -6.82 4.54 11.97
CA GLY A 275 -7.38 3.88 13.15
C GLY A 275 -7.93 2.50 12.83
N ILE A 276 -8.80 2.41 11.82
CA ILE A 276 -9.42 1.16 11.36
C ILE A 276 -8.36 0.13 10.93
N ILE A 277 -7.37 0.55 10.13
CA ILE A 277 -6.26 -0.30 9.67
C ILE A 277 -5.42 -0.80 10.86
N ASN A 278 -5.16 0.04 11.86
CA ASN A 278 -4.42 -0.34 13.07
C ASN A 278 -5.23 -1.30 13.97
N TYR A 279 -6.55 -1.15 14.04
CA TYR A 279 -7.42 -2.04 14.84
C TYR A 279 -7.50 -3.47 14.30
N VAL A 280 -7.44 -3.65 12.97
CA VAL A 280 -7.47 -4.97 12.33
C VAL A 280 -6.09 -5.61 12.20
N LYS A 281 -5.00 -4.83 12.12
CA LYS A 281 -3.64 -5.36 11.99
C LYS A 281 -3.27 -6.15 13.24
N GLY A 282 -2.89 -7.42 13.03
CA GLY A 282 -2.49 -8.36 14.07
C GLY A 282 -3.62 -9.27 14.57
N LYS A 283 -4.88 -9.02 14.23
CA LYS A 283 -6.02 -9.91 14.51
C LYS A 283 -6.19 -10.98 13.43
N THR A 284 -6.87 -12.04 13.79
CA THR A 284 -7.33 -13.10 12.87
C THR A 284 -8.65 -12.73 12.20
N ILE A 285 -8.95 -13.39 11.09
CA ILE A 285 -10.25 -13.27 10.42
C ILE A 285 -11.36 -13.74 11.37
N ALA A 286 -11.17 -14.87 12.07
CA ALA A 286 -12.17 -15.40 12.99
C ALA A 286 -12.48 -14.47 14.19
N GLU A 287 -11.48 -13.80 14.78
CA GLU A 287 -11.69 -12.81 15.84
C GLU A 287 -12.53 -11.62 15.34
N LEU A 288 -12.27 -11.15 14.12
CA LEU A 288 -13.01 -10.02 13.53
C LEU A 288 -14.41 -10.43 13.06
N GLU A 289 -14.60 -11.64 12.53
CA GLU A 289 -15.92 -12.17 12.18
C GLU A 289 -16.80 -12.40 13.42
N ALA A 290 -16.22 -12.83 14.54
CA ALA A 290 -16.94 -12.93 15.82
C ALA A 290 -17.40 -11.55 16.30
N GLN A 291 -16.50 -10.55 16.30
CA GLN A 291 -16.82 -9.17 16.66
C GLN A 291 -17.93 -8.60 15.76
N LEU A 292 -17.81 -8.72 14.43
CA LEU A 292 -18.84 -8.27 13.49
C LEU A 292 -20.20 -9.00 13.62
N ALA A 293 -20.26 -10.13 14.34
CA ALA A 293 -21.51 -10.87 14.61
C ALA A 293 -22.21 -10.43 15.90
N GLU A 294 -21.57 -9.63 16.77
CA GLU A 294 -22.14 -9.13 18.02
C GLU A 294 -23.19 -8.05 17.74
N LYS A 295 -24.47 -8.43 17.83
CA LYS A 295 -25.59 -7.67 17.26
C LYS A 295 -26.04 -6.45 18.04
N ASN A 296 -25.51 -6.21 19.24
CA ASN A 296 -25.96 -5.08 20.05
C ASN A 296 -25.13 -3.82 19.75
N LYS A 297 -25.80 -2.66 19.79
CA LYS A 297 -25.23 -1.39 19.32
C LYS A 297 -24.24 -0.77 20.32
N GLU A 298 -24.04 -1.41 21.48
CA GLU A 298 -23.23 -0.91 22.59
C GLU A 298 -21.87 -1.63 22.64
N GLU A 299 -21.81 -2.96 22.44
CA GLU A 299 -20.56 -3.69 22.16
C GLU A 299 -19.97 -3.30 20.81
N MET A 300 -20.80 -3.04 19.78
CA MET A 300 -20.33 -2.40 18.55
C MET A 300 -19.88 -0.95 18.76
N LYS A 301 -20.42 -0.24 19.76
CA LYS A 301 -19.84 1.04 20.18
C LYS A 301 -18.50 0.82 20.88
N GLU A 302 -18.34 -0.17 21.75
CA GLU A 302 -17.04 -0.50 22.34
C GLU A 302 -16.00 -0.92 21.28
N ALA A 303 -16.40 -1.66 20.24
CA ALA A 303 -15.53 -1.99 19.12
C ALA A 303 -15.07 -0.73 18.36
N VAL A 304 -15.97 0.24 18.13
CA VAL A 304 -15.65 1.53 17.49
C VAL A 304 -14.84 2.46 18.40
N ASP A 305 -15.17 2.55 19.68
CA ASP A 305 -14.41 3.31 20.68
C ASP A 305 -13.00 2.71 20.88
N ALA A 306 -12.86 1.38 20.73
CA ALA A 306 -11.59 0.66 20.73
C ALA A 306 -10.82 0.74 19.39
N VAL A 307 -11.46 1.13 18.28
CA VAL A 307 -10.74 1.74 17.16
C VAL A 307 -10.35 3.15 17.62
N THR A 308 -9.23 3.26 18.35
CA THR A 308 -8.86 4.44 19.17
C THR A 308 -8.74 5.75 18.38
N GLY A 309 -9.88 6.37 18.08
CA GLY A 309 -10.00 7.54 17.23
C GLY A 309 -10.59 7.33 15.83
N ALA A 310 -11.40 6.30 15.59
CA ALA A 310 -12.42 6.39 14.55
C ALA A 310 -13.71 7.03 15.11
N THR A 311 -14.27 7.99 14.38
CA THR A 311 -15.56 8.63 14.69
C THR A 311 -16.54 8.48 13.52
N LEU A 312 -16.36 7.43 12.70
CA LEU A 312 -17.24 7.12 11.56
C LEU A 312 -18.30 6.12 12.00
N GLU A 313 -19.58 6.43 11.74
CA GLU A 313 -20.71 5.51 11.95
C GLU A 313 -20.50 4.22 11.13
N ASP A 314 -19.90 4.33 9.95
CA ASP A 314 -19.62 3.24 9.01
C ASP A 314 -18.40 2.36 9.37
N THR A 315 -17.76 2.58 10.54
CA THR A 315 -16.56 1.84 10.97
C THR A 315 -16.73 0.32 10.87
N HIS A 316 -17.90 -0.20 11.25
CA HIS A 316 -18.29 -1.60 11.05
C HIS A 316 -18.11 -2.05 9.59
N GLY A 317 -18.68 -1.31 8.63
CA GLY A 317 -18.66 -1.65 7.21
C GLY A 317 -17.24 -1.67 6.62
N TYR A 318 -16.36 -0.78 7.06
CA TYR A 318 -14.95 -0.80 6.65
C TYR A 318 -14.22 -2.03 7.21
N ILE A 319 -14.47 -2.40 8.46
CA ILE A 319 -13.91 -3.63 9.06
C ILE A 319 -14.42 -4.85 8.30
N THR A 320 -15.72 -4.92 7.97
CA THR A 320 -16.30 -5.98 7.12
C THR A 320 -15.62 -6.05 5.75
N ALA A 321 -15.40 -4.92 5.09
CA ALA A 321 -14.73 -4.88 3.79
C ALA A 321 -13.27 -5.41 3.86
N ILE A 322 -12.53 -5.10 4.92
CA ILE A 322 -11.18 -5.63 5.14
C ILE A 322 -11.23 -7.14 5.45
N VAL A 323 -12.21 -7.60 6.22
CA VAL A 323 -12.43 -9.04 6.50
C VAL A 323 -12.71 -9.82 5.22
N GLU A 324 -13.56 -9.31 4.32
CA GLU A 324 -13.79 -9.95 3.02
C GLU A 324 -12.55 -9.93 2.13
N ALA A 325 -11.78 -8.84 2.11
CA ALA A 325 -10.46 -8.81 1.44
C ALA A 325 -9.49 -9.86 2.02
N ALA A 326 -9.51 -10.05 3.34
CA ALA A 326 -8.68 -11.04 4.03
C ALA A 326 -9.13 -12.49 3.74
N LYS A 327 -10.43 -12.72 3.59
CA LYS A 327 -11.01 -14.02 3.18
C LYS A 327 -10.62 -14.37 1.74
N VAL A 328 -10.67 -13.40 0.81
CA VAL A 328 -10.11 -13.54 -0.55
C VAL A 328 -8.60 -13.87 -0.50
N ALA A 329 -7.83 -13.16 0.34
CA ALA A 329 -6.40 -13.40 0.51
C ALA A 329 -6.09 -14.82 1.05
N LYS A 330 -6.88 -15.29 2.04
CA LYS A 330 -6.76 -16.61 2.66
C LYS A 330 -7.10 -17.74 1.68
N ALA A 331 -8.09 -17.54 0.81
CA ALA A 331 -8.53 -18.51 -0.19
C ALA A 331 -7.57 -18.67 -1.39
N ALA A 332 -6.68 -17.71 -1.65
CA ALA A 332 -5.69 -17.80 -2.73
C ALA A 332 -4.66 -18.92 -2.49
N SER A 333 -4.06 -19.46 -3.57
CA SER A 333 -3.09 -20.57 -3.49
C SER A 333 -1.78 -20.17 -2.78
N ASP A 334 -1.24 -21.08 -1.96
CA ASP A 334 0.06 -20.98 -1.30
C ASP A 334 1.25 -21.28 -2.23
N GLU A 335 1.01 -21.93 -3.38
CA GLU A 335 2.04 -22.50 -4.27
C GLU A 335 3.13 -21.49 -4.69
N LYS A 336 2.72 -20.23 -4.93
CA LYS A 336 3.59 -19.11 -5.27
C LYS A 336 3.48 -17.96 -4.27
N ALA A 337 3.10 -18.24 -3.03
CA ALA A 337 3.06 -17.24 -1.97
C ALA A 337 4.46 -17.07 -1.36
N ILE A 338 4.92 -15.82 -1.21
CA ILE A 338 6.21 -15.55 -0.58
C ILE A 338 6.12 -15.88 0.91
N LYS A 339 6.96 -16.80 1.36
CA LYS A 339 7.06 -17.16 2.77
C LYS A 339 7.94 -16.14 3.50
N VAL A 340 7.40 -15.56 4.57
CA VAL A 340 8.06 -14.55 5.41
C VAL A 340 8.25 -15.14 6.81
N ASN A 341 9.39 -14.85 7.44
CA ASN A 341 9.63 -15.23 8.84
C ASN A 341 8.59 -14.56 9.75
N VAL A 342 8.04 -15.29 10.73
CA VAL A 342 7.02 -14.77 11.66
C VAL A 342 7.49 -13.50 12.39
N LYS A 343 8.77 -13.42 12.76
CA LYS A 343 9.40 -12.24 13.39
C LYS A 343 9.37 -10.97 12.51
N ASP A 344 9.31 -11.13 11.19
CA ASP A 344 9.41 -10.05 10.21
C ASP A 344 8.03 -9.56 9.72
N LEU A 345 6.95 -10.27 10.06
CA LEU A 345 5.56 -9.89 9.72
C LEU A 345 5.14 -8.48 10.21
N PRO A 346 5.53 -7.99 11.41
CA PRO A 346 5.16 -6.64 11.84
C PRO A 346 5.70 -5.55 10.91
N ASN A 347 6.86 -5.81 10.29
CA ASN A 347 7.58 -4.92 9.37
C ASN A 347 6.96 -4.89 7.96
N LEU A 348 5.95 -5.72 7.68
CA LEU A 348 5.21 -5.66 6.42
C LEU A 348 4.42 -4.35 6.34
N LYS A 349 4.66 -3.63 5.25
CA LYS A 349 3.92 -2.43 4.85
C LYS A 349 3.13 -2.73 3.58
N ILE A 350 2.05 -1.99 3.36
CA ILE A 350 1.23 -2.05 2.14
C ILE A 350 1.10 -0.64 1.56
N GLY A 351 1.20 -0.53 0.24
CA GLY A 351 0.97 0.70 -0.50
C GLY A 351 -0.02 0.46 -1.64
N LYS A 352 -0.64 1.54 -2.11
CA LYS A 352 -1.59 1.54 -3.22
C LYS A 352 -1.36 2.79 -4.06
N VAL A 353 -1.50 2.66 -5.38
CA VAL A 353 -1.61 3.79 -6.31
C VAL A 353 -2.80 3.61 -7.24
N ASP A 354 -3.32 4.73 -7.72
CA ASP A 354 -4.07 4.78 -8.97
C ASP A 354 -3.09 5.16 -10.08
N TYR A 355 -3.09 4.41 -11.19
CA TYR A 355 -2.12 4.52 -12.29
C TYR A 355 -2.82 4.49 -13.67
N ALA A 356 -2.12 4.91 -14.71
CA ALA A 356 -2.55 4.74 -16.11
C ALA A 356 -1.69 3.65 -16.77
N ALA A 357 -1.92 2.39 -16.41
CA ALA A 357 -1.10 1.27 -16.90
C ALA A 357 -1.44 0.88 -18.34
N HIS A 358 -2.72 1.00 -18.71
CA HIS A 358 -3.28 0.51 -19.97
C HIS A 358 -4.19 1.58 -20.59
N GLY A 359 -3.83 2.03 -21.79
CA GLY A 359 -4.61 2.98 -22.60
C GLY A 359 -5.13 4.25 -21.89
N THR A 360 -6.23 4.79 -22.43
CA THR A 360 -6.87 6.06 -22.01
C THR A 360 -8.27 5.89 -21.42
N LYS A 361 -8.83 4.67 -21.43
CA LYS A 361 -10.26 4.38 -21.18
C LYS A 361 -10.56 3.74 -19.82
N CYS A 362 -9.52 3.40 -19.05
CA CYS A 362 -9.62 2.92 -17.69
C CYS A 362 -8.63 3.69 -16.79
N PHE A 363 -8.71 3.46 -15.49
CA PHE A 363 -7.56 3.62 -14.59
C PHE A 363 -7.26 2.28 -13.92
N THR A 364 -6.01 2.10 -13.52
CA THR A 364 -5.52 0.89 -12.88
C THR A 364 -5.29 1.16 -11.40
N LEU A 365 -5.87 0.35 -10.54
CA LEU A 365 -5.53 0.34 -9.12
C LEU A 365 -4.50 -0.76 -8.91
N ALA A 366 -3.32 -0.41 -8.39
CA ALA A 366 -2.28 -1.37 -8.03
C ALA A 366 -1.93 -1.25 -6.55
N SER A 367 -1.69 -2.39 -5.89
CA SER A 367 -1.25 -2.46 -4.51
C SER A 367 -0.16 -3.51 -4.32
N ALA A 368 0.82 -3.19 -3.48
CA ALA A 368 1.96 -4.04 -3.16
C ALA A 368 2.21 -4.09 -1.66
N VAL A 369 2.47 -5.29 -1.15
CA VAL A 369 2.94 -5.57 0.21
C VAL A 369 4.44 -5.78 0.15
N VAL A 370 5.19 -5.04 0.97
CA VAL A 370 6.65 -5.02 0.93
C VAL A 370 7.28 -5.38 2.28
N LEU A 371 8.46 -6.01 2.21
CA LEU A 371 9.35 -6.21 3.34
C LEU A 371 10.70 -5.53 3.01
N GLY A 372 10.89 -4.32 3.52
CA GLY A 372 12.02 -3.48 3.14
C GLY A 372 11.99 -3.14 1.65
N ASP A 373 12.95 -3.64 0.88
CA ASP A 373 13.02 -3.44 -0.58
C ASP A 373 12.34 -4.55 -1.40
N LYS A 374 11.84 -5.62 -0.77
CA LYS A 374 11.27 -6.79 -1.47
C LYS A 374 9.76 -6.71 -1.59
N ILE A 375 9.22 -6.95 -2.79
CA ILE A 375 7.78 -7.18 -2.98
C ILE A 375 7.45 -8.60 -2.51
N VAL A 376 6.55 -8.71 -1.53
CA VAL A 376 6.11 -9.97 -0.92
C VAL A 376 4.84 -10.48 -1.61
N ALA A 377 3.88 -9.59 -1.83
CA ALA A 377 2.63 -9.88 -2.54
C ALA A 377 2.15 -8.63 -3.28
N ALA A 378 1.38 -8.80 -4.35
CA ALA A 378 0.80 -7.71 -5.11
C ALA A 378 -0.57 -8.09 -5.68
N VAL A 379 -1.42 -7.09 -5.90
CA VAL A 379 -2.70 -7.21 -6.60
C VAL A 379 -2.91 -5.95 -7.43
N PHE A 380 -3.51 -6.07 -8.61
CA PHE A 380 -3.95 -4.93 -9.40
C PHE A 380 -5.23 -5.25 -10.16
N ASP A 381 -5.98 -4.21 -10.54
CA ASP A 381 -7.25 -4.29 -11.25
C ASP A 381 -7.42 -3.03 -12.12
N ASP A 382 -8.16 -3.15 -13.23
CA ASP A 382 -8.55 -2.00 -14.06
C ASP A 382 -10.02 -1.67 -13.80
N TYR A 383 -10.35 -0.39 -13.75
CA TYR A 383 -11.73 0.08 -13.72
C TYR A 383 -12.03 0.91 -14.98
N GLN A 384 -13.08 0.54 -15.71
CA GLN A 384 -13.56 1.27 -16.88
C GLN A 384 -15.09 1.40 -16.86
N PHE A 385 -15.64 2.30 -17.68
CA PHE A 385 -17.08 2.30 -17.94
C PHE A 385 -17.43 1.22 -18.96
N MET A 386 -18.37 0.34 -18.60
CA MET A 386 -18.77 -0.83 -19.37
C MET A 386 -20.28 -0.83 -19.61
N PRO A 387 -20.79 -1.39 -20.72
CA PRO A 387 -22.23 -1.51 -20.95
C PRO A 387 -22.91 -2.29 -19.82
N ALA A 388 -23.90 -1.68 -19.17
CA ALA A 388 -24.60 -2.26 -18.01
C ALA A 388 -25.30 -3.60 -18.33
N ALA A 389 -25.71 -3.79 -19.59
CA ALA A 389 -26.29 -5.03 -20.10
C ALA A 389 -25.27 -6.19 -20.26
N SER A 390 -23.99 -5.99 -19.92
CA SER A 390 -22.95 -7.03 -20.09
C SER A 390 -21.84 -6.99 -19.02
N ALA A 391 -21.98 -6.15 -17.99
CA ALA A 391 -20.98 -6.00 -16.94
C ALA A 391 -21.64 -5.76 -15.58
N LYS A 392 -21.13 -6.43 -14.55
CA LYS A 392 -21.43 -6.12 -13.15
C LYS A 392 -20.63 -4.88 -12.74
N GLY A 393 -21.34 -3.82 -12.35
CA GLY A 393 -20.72 -2.62 -11.79
C GLY A 393 -20.10 -2.87 -10.42
N VAL A 394 -19.25 -1.94 -9.97
CA VAL A 394 -18.80 -1.85 -8.57
C VAL A 394 -20.01 -1.65 -7.63
N PRO A 395 -19.88 -1.92 -6.31
CA PRO A 395 -20.99 -1.68 -5.37
C PRO A 395 -21.54 -0.25 -5.44
N ASN A 396 -22.81 -0.06 -5.05
CA ASN A 396 -23.56 1.18 -5.21
C ASN A 396 -23.78 1.67 -6.66
N SER A 397 -23.46 0.85 -7.69
CA SER A 397 -23.77 1.14 -9.10
C SER A 397 -25.26 1.20 -9.43
N ASP A 398 -26.10 0.63 -8.58
CA ASP A 398 -27.57 0.69 -8.59
C ASP A 398 -28.14 1.79 -7.65
N GLN A 399 -27.26 2.43 -6.87
CA GLN A 399 -27.59 3.41 -5.84
C GLN A 399 -27.19 4.84 -6.28
N GLU A 400 -27.02 5.76 -5.33
CA GLU A 400 -26.71 7.17 -5.63
C GLU A 400 -25.38 7.38 -6.37
N PHE A 401 -24.38 6.53 -6.14
CA PHE A 401 -23.11 6.56 -6.88
C PHE A 401 -23.34 6.31 -8.38
N GLY A 402 -24.15 5.29 -8.73
CA GLY A 402 -24.50 4.95 -10.10
C GLY A 402 -25.26 6.02 -10.90
N LYS A 403 -25.94 6.96 -10.22
CA LYS A 403 -26.62 8.11 -10.87
C LYS A 403 -25.66 9.05 -11.60
N ASN A 404 -24.34 8.88 -11.40
CA ASN A 404 -23.27 9.68 -12.03
C ASN A 404 -22.69 9.00 -13.30
N TYR A 405 -23.18 7.83 -13.69
CA TYR A 405 -22.67 7.11 -14.86
C TYR A 405 -23.29 7.60 -16.18
N PRO A 406 -22.65 7.38 -17.34
CA PRO A 406 -23.30 7.54 -18.63
C PRO A 406 -24.52 6.62 -18.76
N GLN A 407 -25.55 7.08 -19.48
CA GLN A 407 -26.76 6.29 -19.69
C GLN A 407 -26.44 4.92 -20.32
N GLY A 408 -26.81 3.84 -19.63
CA GLY A 408 -26.56 2.47 -20.08
C GLY A 408 -25.17 1.90 -19.74
N TYR A 409 -24.35 2.62 -18.96
CA TYR A 409 -23.04 2.16 -18.52
C TYR A 409 -22.94 2.00 -17.00
N VAL A 410 -21.99 1.19 -16.55
CA VAL A 410 -21.55 1.07 -15.15
C VAL A 410 -20.04 1.22 -15.06
N LEU A 411 -19.53 1.81 -13.97
CA LEU A 411 -18.13 1.68 -13.59
C LEU A 411 -17.89 0.24 -13.10
N ALA A 412 -16.92 -0.46 -13.66
CA ALA A 412 -16.76 -1.90 -13.43
C ALA A 412 -15.28 -2.34 -13.39
N SER A 413 -14.98 -3.22 -12.42
CA SER A 413 -13.69 -3.90 -12.24
C SER A 413 -13.46 -4.95 -13.34
N LYS A 414 -12.21 -5.04 -13.83
CA LYS A 414 -11.79 -5.96 -14.90
C LYS A 414 -11.68 -7.40 -14.42
N LEU A 415 -11.21 -7.61 -13.19
CA LEU A 415 -11.21 -8.92 -12.55
C LEU A 415 -12.62 -9.39 -12.18
N THR A 416 -13.50 -8.50 -11.69
CA THR A 416 -14.92 -8.83 -11.39
C THR A 416 -15.70 -9.24 -12.64
N ASN A 417 -15.26 -8.79 -13.82
CA ASN A 417 -15.88 -9.07 -15.12
C ASN A 417 -14.98 -9.92 -16.03
N ALA A 418 -14.13 -10.77 -15.44
CA ALA A 418 -13.06 -11.50 -16.12
C ALA A 418 -13.52 -12.25 -17.39
N ASP A 419 -14.69 -12.89 -17.37
CA ASP A 419 -15.22 -13.64 -18.50
C ASP A 419 -15.59 -12.72 -19.67
N TYR A 420 -16.26 -11.59 -19.41
CA TYR A 420 -16.59 -10.60 -20.44
C TYR A 420 -15.31 -10.05 -21.09
N TYR A 421 -14.29 -9.71 -20.29
CA TYR A 421 -13.03 -9.22 -20.83
C TYR A 421 -12.26 -10.29 -21.58
N SER A 422 -12.17 -11.52 -21.06
CA SER A 422 -11.45 -12.61 -21.72
C SER A 422 -12.10 -12.99 -23.05
N ASN A 423 -13.43 -12.98 -23.12
CA ASN A 423 -14.17 -13.16 -24.37
C ASN A 423 -13.91 -12.01 -25.36
N ASN A 424 -13.88 -10.75 -24.90
CA ASN A 424 -13.53 -9.61 -25.77
C ASN A 424 -12.07 -9.68 -26.24
N MET A 425 -11.11 -9.98 -25.37
CA MET A 425 -9.69 -10.14 -25.69
C MET A 425 -9.49 -11.25 -26.73
N LYS A 426 -10.14 -12.40 -26.55
CA LYS A 426 -10.09 -13.53 -27.49
C LYS A 426 -10.73 -13.19 -28.85
N THR A 427 -11.92 -12.60 -28.86
CA THR A 427 -12.68 -12.35 -30.10
C THR A 427 -12.24 -11.11 -30.89
N LYS A 428 -11.68 -10.09 -30.23
CA LYS A 428 -11.31 -8.80 -30.87
C LYS A 428 -9.80 -8.56 -30.92
N GLY A 429 -9.04 -9.14 -29.98
CA GLY A 429 -7.57 -9.03 -29.90
C GLY A 429 -6.83 -10.33 -30.18
N GLY A 430 -7.53 -11.42 -30.53
CA GLY A 430 -6.91 -12.73 -30.80
C GLY A 430 -6.23 -13.40 -29.59
N ALA A 431 -6.49 -12.93 -28.37
CA ALA A 431 -5.77 -13.38 -27.18
C ALA A 431 -5.98 -14.88 -26.89
N THR A 432 -4.87 -15.58 -26.64
CA THR A 432 -4.84 -17.02 -26.35
C THR A 432 -5.02 -17.34 -24.85
N ARG A 433 -4.95 -16.34 -23.98
CA ARG A 433 -5.06 -16.44 -22.51
C ARG A 433 -6.08 -15.46 -21.95
N THR A 434 -6.75 -15.84 -20.88
CA THR A 434 -7.72 -15.01 -20.15
C THR A 434 -7.06 -13.80 -19.48
N VAL A 435 -7.86 -12.81 -19.08
CA VAL A 435 -7.35 -11.64 -18.35
C VAL A 435 -6.76 -12.04 -16.98
N VAL A 436 -7.32 -13.07 -16.33
CA VAL A 436 -6.85 -13.59 -15.05
C VAL A 436 -5.49 -14.27 -15.19
N GLU A 437 -5.32 -15.16 -16.18
CA GLU A 437 -4.02 -15.80 -16.44
C GLU A 437 -2.91 -14.80 -16.76
N ASN A 438 -3.25 -13.72 -17.46
CA ASN A 438 -2.34 -12.61 -17.72
C ASN A 438 -1.97 -11.88 -16.42
N PHE A 439 -2.97 -11.38 -15.67
CA PHE A 439 -2.75 -10.60 -14.45
C PHE A 439 -2.02 -11.41 -13.37
N THR A 440 -2.34 -12.71 -13.22
CA THR A 440 -1.60 -13.64 -12.35
C THR A 440 -0.14 -13.79 -12.77
N SER A 441 0.16 -13.91 -14.07
CA SER A 441 1.55 -14.04 -14.56
C SER A 441 2.38 -12.78 -14.27
N ILE A 442 1.76 -11.60 -14.39
CA ILE A 442 2.38 -10.30 -14.07
C ILE A 442 2.64 -10.18 -12.56
N VAL A 443 1.66 -10.52 -11.73
CA VAL A 443 1.80 -10.57 -10.26
C VAL A 443 2.88 -11.57 -9.83
N ASP A 444 2.94 -12.74 -10.46
CA ASP A 444 3.95 -13.76 -10.17
C ASP A 444 5.37 -13.33 -10.56
N TYR A 445 5.53 -12.57 -11.66
CA TYR A 445 6.84 -12.07 -12.09
C TYR A 445 7.45 -11.05 -11.13
N VAL A 446 6.64 -10.25 -10.43
CA VAL A 446 7.12 -9.21 -9.50
C VAL A 446 7.27 -9.69 -8.05
N LYS A 447 6.61 -10.79 -7.65
CA LYS A 447 6.78 -11.40 -6.32
C LYS A 447 8.24 -11.80 -6.08
N GLY A 448 8.71 -11.55 -4.86
CA GLY A 448 10.04 -11.96 -4.39
C GLY A 448 11.21 -11.12 -4.90
N LYS A 449 11.01 -10.31 -5.95
CA LYS A 449 11.97 -9.36 -6.50
C LYS A 449 12.11 -8.10 -5.66
N SER A 450 13.15 -7.32 -5.95
CA SER A 450 13.42 -6.05 -5.29
C SER A 450 12.88 -4.85 -6.07
N ILE A 451 12.49 -3.79 -5.35
CA ILE A 451 11.98 -2.55 -5.93
C ILE A 451 13.08 -1.87 -6.77
N VAL A 452 14.34 -1.95 -6.33
CA VAL A 452 15.49 -1.42 -7.09
C VAL A 452 15.73 -2.19 -8.40
N GLU A 453 15.67 -3.52 -8.38
CA GLU A 453 15.78 -4.38 -9.57
C GLU A 453 14.71 -4.06 -10.61
N LEU A 454 13.44 -4.07 -10.19
CA LEU A 454 12.31 -3.76 -11.08
C LEU A 454 12.37 -2.31 -11.57
N SER A 455 12.71 -1.34 -10.71
CA SER A 455 12.88 0.05 -11.13
C SER A 455 14.02 0.22 -12.13
N SER A 456 15.10 -0.57 -12.02
CA SER A 456 16.21 -0.55 -12.96
C SER A 456 15.76 -1.06 -14.34
N GLN A 457 15.01 -2.16 -14.38
CA GLN A 457 14.43 -2.72 -15.60
C GLN A 457 13.48 -1.72 -16.28
N LEU A 458 12.61 -1.05 -15.52
CA LEU A 458 11.75 0.02 -16.05
C LEU A 458 12.55 1.25 -16.53
N SER A 459 13.65 1.61 -15.87
CA SER A 459 14.38 2.85 -16.18
C SER A 459 15.25 2.80 -17.45
N GLY A 460 15.55 1.60 -17.96
CA GLY A 460 16.54 1.41 -19.03
C GLY A 460 15.97 1.17 -20.44
N SER A 461 14.67 0.89 -20.57
CA SER A 461 14.14 0.24 -21.77
C SER A 461 13.68 1.18 -22.90
N THR A 462 14.21 0.96 -24.10
CA THR A 462 13.53 1.25 -25.39
C THR A 462 12.24 0.42 -25.54
N LYS A 463 11.41 0.68 -26.56
CA LYS A 463 10.18 -0.12 -26.78
C LYS A 463 10.48 -1.59 -27.05
N GLU A 464 11.63 -1.85 -27.64
CA GLU A 464 12.15 -3.16 -28.00
C GLU A 464 12.63 -3.92 -26.76
N GLU A 465 13.34 -3.25 -25.84
CA GLU A 465 13.73 -3.83 -24.54
C GLU A 465 12.54 -3.98 -23.59
N VAL A 466 11.55 -3.06 -23.65
CA VAL A 466 10.25 -3.23 -22.97
C VAL A 466 9.60 -4.52 -23.44
N LYS A 467 9.60 -4.77 -24.76
CA LYS A 467 9.04 -6.01 -25.32
C LYS A 467 9.81 -7.24 -24.84
N GLU A 468 11.14 -7.24 -24.84
CA GLU A 468 11.93 -8.37 -24.31
C GLU A 468 11.61 -8.64 -22.82
N HIS A 469 11.44 -7.59 -22.01
CA HIS A 469 11.00 -7.74 -20.62
C HIS A 469 9.56 -8.23 -20.46
N VAL A 470 8.67 -7.99 -21.44
CA VAL A 470 7.32 -8.56 -21.49
C VAL A 470 7.33 -10.02 -21.96
N ASP A 471 8.07 -10.35 -23.02
CA ASP A 471 8.23 -11.70 -23.56
C ASP A 471 8.90 -12.64 -22.52
N ALA A 472 9.75 -12.10 -21.63
CA ALA A 472 10.33 -12.81 -20.49
C ALA A 472 9.31 -13.16 -19.38
N ILE A 473 8.09 -12.62 -19.40
CA ILE A 473 7.01 -12.98 -18.48
C ILE A 473 6.25 -14.14 -19.09
N THR A 474 6.73 -15.36 -18.83
CA THR A 474 6.18 -16.61 -19.38
C THR A 474 4.69 -16.79 -19.03
N GLY A 475 3.80 -16.32 -19.91
CA GLY A 475 2.35 -16.34 -19.71
C GLY A 475 1.65 -14.98 -19.65
N ALA A 476 2.35 -13.86 -19.84
CA ALA A 476 1.72 -12.60 -20.23
C ALA A 476 1.70 -12.45 -21.76
N THR A 477 0.59 -11.93 -22.29
CA THR A 477 0.38 -11.64 -23.73
C THR A 477 -0.33 -10.30 -23.92
N LEU A 478 -0.29 -9.42 -22.92
CA LEU A 478 -0.83 -8.05 -22.99
C LEU A 478 0.29 -7.07 -23.33
N GLU A 479 0.06 -6.18 -24.29
CA GLU A 479 1.02 -5.13 -24.64
C GLU A 479 1.28 -4.19 -23.44
N ASP A 480 0.25 -3.90 -22.65
CA ASP A 480 0.30 -3.04 -21.45
C ASP A 480 0.98 -3.69 -20.23
N THR A 481 1.50 -4.92 -20.36
CA THR A 481 2.14 -5.67 -19.26
C THR A 481 3.20 -4.84 -18.50
N TYR A 482 3.98 -4.06 -19.24
CA TYR A 482 4.96 -3.14 -18.68
C TYR A 482 4.34 -2.06 -17.78
N GLY A 483 3.23 -1.46 -18.20
CA GLY A 483 2.50 -0.45 -17.42
C GLY A 483 1.92 -1.02 -16.13
N TYR A 484 1.47 -2.29 -16.16
CA TYR A 484 0.99 -2.97 -14.95
C TYR A 484 2.13 -3.23 -13.96
N ILE A 485 3.32 -3.60 -14.43
CA ILE A 485 4.52 -3.71 -13.57
C ILE A 485 4.89 -2.36 -12.99
N ALA A 486 4.90 -1.28 -13.80
CA ALA A 486 5.15 0.07 -13.31
C ALA A 486 4.17 0.48 -12.21
N ALA A 487 2.87 0.21 -12.36
CA ALA A 487 1.86 0.48 -11.34
C ALA A 487 2.13 -0.26 -10.02
N ILE A 488 2.53 -1.55 -10.07
CA ILE A 488 2.89 -2.33 -8.87
C ILE A 488 4.19 -1.80 -8.23
N VAL A 489 5.17 -1.38 -9.04
CA VAL A 489 6.43 -0.80 -8.55
C VAL A 489 6.21 0.55 -7.88
N GLU A 490 5.32 1.41 -8.40
CA GLU A 490 4.94 2.65 -7.72
C GLU A 490 4.14 2.37 -6.44
N ALA A 491 3.24 1.38 -6.42
CA ALA A 491 2.60 0.93 -5.17
C ALA A 491 3.62 0.45 -4.13
N ALA A 492 4.67 -0.26 -4.55
CA ALA A 492 5.73 -0.74 -3.69
C ALA A 492 6.66 0.39 -3.20
N LYS A 493 6.90 1.42 -4.01
CA LYS A 493 7.61 2.64 -3.60
C LYS A 493 6.82 3.44 -2.57
N VAL A 494 5.49 3.59 -2.75
CA VAL A 494 4.59 4.22 -1.76
C VAL A 494 4.52 3.41 -0.46
N ALA A 495 4.69 2.08 -0.53
CA ALA A 495 4.70 1.21 0.62
C ALA A 495 5.98 1.29 1.48
N LYS A 496 7.12 1.75 0.92
CA LYS A 496 8.47 1.50 1.47
C LYS A 496 8.93 2.52 2.51
#